data_AF-A0A3D5B6E2-F1
#
_entry.id   AF-A0A3D5B6E2-F1
#
_cell.length_a   1.000
_cell.length_b   1.000
_cell.length_c   1.000
_cell.angle_alpha   90.00
_cell.angle_beta   90.00
_cell.angle_gamma   90.00
#
_symmetry.space_group_name_H-M   'P 1'
#
loop_
_entity.id
_entity.type
_entity.pdbx_description
1 polymer ?
#
loop_
_entity_poly.entity_id
_entity_poly.type
_entity_poly.pdbx_seq_one_letter_code
_entity_poly.pdbx_strand_id
1 'polypeptide(L)'
;MAEQEEKKGIFKKAAEALSSKDEKETIAKLEAELKASQEAVKSLLNQNIDTKKDSSEELKAAEAKIAQMEAQLKAMKDKQINEAKEDRLQGFANKKTMLDSTLKPKIITVHTVESNNETLSHVALKYYKHATPPYWQYLEEHNKEVLEGSHKNIRMGMKLEIPELPDDLKD
;
A
#
# COMPACT_ATOMS: atom_id res chain seq x y z
N MET A 1 25.79 -22.97 -1.85
CA MET A 1 25.19 -22.31 -0.68
C MET A 1 23.91 -21.52 -1.01
N ALA A 2 23.58 -21.22 -2.28
CA ALA A 2 22.40 -20.44 -2.66
C ALA A 2 21.05 -21.21 -2.68
N GLU A 3 21.04 -22.53 -2.87
CA GLU A 3 19.78 -23.29 -3.03
C GLU A 3 19.00 -23.60 -1.74
N GLN A 4 19.59 -23.35 -0.55
CA GLN A 4 18.90 -23.61 0.72
C GLN A 4 18.08 -22.41 1.23
N GLU A 5 18.32 -21.19 0.72
CA GLU A 5 17.55 -20.01 1.13
C GLU A 5 16.23 -19.87 0.37
N GLU A 6 16.20 -20.17 -0.94
CA GLU A 6 14.96 -20.13 -1.72
C GLU A 6 13.93 -21.14 -1.23
N LYS A 7 14.35 -22.38 -0.89
CA LYS A 7 13.43 -23.40 -0.37
C LYS A 7 12.80 -22.97 0.95
N LYS A 8 13.54 -22.31 1.84
CA LYS A 8 13.00 -21.80 3.12
C LYS A 8 11.98 -20.67 2.94
N GLY A 9 12.17 -19.81 1.94
CA GLY A 9 11.24 -18.72 1.62
C GLY A 9 9.87 -19.21 1.14
N ILE A 10 9.83 -20.27 0.33
CA ILE A 10 8.60 -20.80 -0.25
C ILE A 10 7.75 -21.51 0.82
N PHE A 11 8.36 -22.31 1.71
CA PHE A 11 7.65 -22.97 2.80
C PHE A 11 7.13 -21.99 3.86
N LYS A 12 7.89 -20.91 4.15
CA LYS A 12 7.42 -19.86 5.07
C LYS A 12 6.20 -19.12 4.50
N LYS A 13 6.22 -18.77 3.21
CA LYS A 13 5.10 -18.13 2.53
C LYS A 13 3.85 -19.01 2.47
N ALA A 14 4.03 -20.31 2.28
CA ALA A 14 2.92 -21.27 2.32
C ALA A 14 2.32 -21.42 3.73
N ALA A 15 3.16 -21.47 4.78
CA ALA A 15 2.72 -21.53 6.17
C ALA A 15 2.00 -20.24 6.61
N GLU A 16 2.48 -19.08 6.19
CA GLU A 16 1.90 -17.77 6.48
C GLU A 16 0.58 -17.56 5.72
N ALA A 17 0.49 -18.04 4.48
CA ALA A 17 -0.75 -18.06 3.69
C ALA A 17 -1.80 -19.03 4.25
N LEU A 18 -1.37 -20.16 4.84
CA LEU A 18 -2.26 -21.05 5.58
C LEU A 18 -2.75 -20.36 6.87
N SER A 19 -1.84 -19.78 7.66
CA SER A 19 -2.20 -19.03 8.89
C SER A 19 -3.20 -17.90 8.59
N SER A 20 -2.96 -17.11 7.55
CA SER A 20 -3.86 -16.04 7.12
C SER A 20 -5.24 -16.54 6.66
N LYS A 21 -5.32 -17.78 6.15
CA LYS A 21 -6.58 -18.39 5.71
C LYS A 21 -7.34 -18.99 6.88
N ASP A 22 -6.64 -19.67 7.79
CA ASP A 22 -7.17 -20.13 9.07
C ASP A 22 -7.67 -18.95 9.92
N GLU A 23 -6.94 -17.84 10.00
CA GLU A 23 -7.34 -16.62 10.73
C GLU A 23 -8.57 -15.95 10.11
N LYS A 24 -8.77 -16.04 8.79
CA LYS A 24 -10.01 -15.55 8.15
C LYS A 24 -11.19 -16.49 8.38
N GLU A 25 -10.97 -17.80 8.37
CA GLU A 25 -12.01 -18.78 8.69
C GLU A 25 -12.42 -18.73 10.17
N THR A 26 -11.49 -18.47 11.09
CA THR A 26 -11.81 -18.29 12.52
C THR A 26 -12.59 -17.00 12.76
N ILE A 27 -12.22 -15.89 12.12
CA ILE A 27 -13.00 -14.64 12.17
C ILE A 27 -14.41 -14.86 11.62
N ALA A 28 -14.55 -15.55 10.48
CA ALA A 28 -15.86 -15.84 9.87
C ALA A 28 -16.73 -16.74 10.76
N LYS A 29 -16.14 -17.77 11.39
CA LYS A 29 -16.82 -18.64 12.36
C LYS A 29 -17.25 -17.89 13.61
N LEU A 30 -16.38 -17.04 14.17
CA LEU A 30 -16.70 -16.20 15.33
C LEU A 30 -17.80 -15.18 15.00
N GLU A 31 -17.81 -14.61 13.79
CA GLU A 31 -18.89 -13.69 13.35
C GLU A 31 -20.23 -14.39 13.17
N ALA A 32 -20.21 -15.63 12.66
CA ALA A 32 -21.40 -16.45 12.54
C ALA A 32 -21.95 -16.87 13.91
N GLU A 33 -21.08 -17.27 14.83
CA GLU A 33 -21.45 -17.68 16.19
C GLU A 33 -21.93 -16.50 17.05
N LEU A 34 -21.39 -15.29 16.81
CA LEU A 34 -21.86 -14.05 17.43
C LEU A 34 -23.25 -13.66 16.94
N LYS A 35 -23.50 -13.74 15.63
CA LYS A 35 -24.84 -13.50 15.06
C LYS A 35 -25.86 -14.52 15.57
N ALA A 36 -25.50 -15.80 15.60
CA ALA A 36 -26.37 -16.85 16.14
C ALA A 36 -26.68 -16.62 17.64
N SER A 37 -25.68 -16.21 18.43
CA SER A 37 -25.86 -15.91 19.86
C SER A 37 -26.73 -14.66 20.07
N GLN A 38 -26.55 -13.60 19.26
CA GLN A 38 -27.39 -12.40 19.31
C GLN A 38 -28.85 -12.68 18.89
N GLU A 39 -29.06 -13.54 17.90
CA GLU A 39 -30.39 -13.94 17.44
C GLU A 39 -31.11 -14.83 18.47
N ALA A 40 -30.38 -15.75 19.10
CA ALA A 40 -30.88 -16.56 20.20
C ALA A 40 -31.26 -15.68 21.42
N VAL A 41 -30.44 -14.69 21.78
CA VAL A 41 -30.76 -13.74 22.85
C VAL A 41 -31.99 -12.89 22.49
N LYS A 42 -32.12 -12.42 21.24
CA LYS A 42 -33.32 -11.69 20.79
C LYS A 42 -34.58 -12.56 20.84
N SER A 43 -34.48 -13.84 20.47
CA SER A 43 -35.59 -14.80 20.54
C SER A 43 -36.00 -15.07 22.00
N LEU A 44 -35.03 -15.31 22.88
CA LEU A 44 -35.26 -15.49 24.32
C LEU A 44 -35.83 -14.23 24.99
N LEU A 45 -35.40 -13.04 24.56
CA LEU A 45 -35.94 -11.78 25.07
C LEU A 45 -37.40 -11.59 24.64
N ASN A 46 -37.74 -11.88 23.38
CA ASN A 46 -39.11 -11.82 22.89
C ASN A 46 -40.04 -12.85 23.57
N GLN A 47 -39.56 -14.07 23.83
CA GLN A 47 -40.35 -15.10 24.52
C GLN A 47 -40.55 -14.81 26.02
N ASN A 48 -39.57 -14.21 26.69
CA ASN A 48 -39.63 -13.95 28.13
C ASN A 48 -40.32 -12.62 28.51
N ILE A 49 -40.62 -11.74 27.56
CA ILE A 49 -41.49 -10.57 27.78
C ILE A 49 -42.92 -11.01 28.14
N ASP A 50 -43.36 -12.19 27.68
CA ASP A 50 -44.67 -12.77 28.01
C ASP A 50 -44.70 -13.54 29.35
N THR A 51 -43.55 -13.97 29.89
CA THR A 51 -43.46 -14.76 31.13
C THR A 51 -42.46 -14.15 32.13
N LYS A 52 -42.93 -13.20 32.93
CA LYS A 52 -42.13 -12.47 33.95
C LYS A 52 -41.67 -13.39 35.10
N LYS A 53 -40.42 -13.89 35.12
CA LYS A 53 -39.49 -13.75 36.28
C LYS A 53 -38.11 -14.43 36.25
N ASP A 54 -37.83 -15.47 35.48
CA ASP A 54 -36.60 -16.28 35.73
C ASP A 54 -35.41 -16.04 34.79
N SER A 55 -35.55 -15.28 33.71
CA SER A 55 -34.53 -15.24 32.63
C SER A 55 -33.35 -14.30 32.85
N SER A 56 -33.19 -13.72 34.05
CA SER A 56 -32.17 -12.68 34.29
C SER A 56 -30.74 -13.23 34.27
N GLU A 57 -30.51 -14.46 34.73
CA GLU A 57 -29.16 -15.05 34.79
C GLU A 57 -28.70 -15.59 33.44
N GLU A 58 -29.57 -16.25 32.67
CA GLU A 58 -29.26 -16.74 31.32
C GLU A 58 -29.05 -15.59 30.32
N LEU A 59 -29.83 -14.51 30.42
CA LEU A 59 -29.61 -13.32 29.60
C LEU A 59 -28.26 -12.65 29.92
N LYS A 60 -27.89 -12.55 31.20
CA LYS A 60 -26.58 -12.01 31.60
C LYS A 60 -25.42 -12.90 31.16
N ALA A 61 -25.56 -14.22 31.25
CA ALA A 61 -24.55 -15.17 30.79
C ALA A 61 -24.39 -15.11 29.26
N ALA A 62 -25.49 -14.99 28.51
CA ALA A 62 -25.45 -14.85 27.06
C ALA A 62 -24.88 -13.50 26.61
N GLU A 63 -25.22 -12.40 27.30
CA GLU A 63 -24.68 -11.06 27.05
C GLU A 63 -23.18 -10.98 27.35
N ALA A 64 -22.72 -11.61 28.45
CA ALA A 64 -21.29 -11.74 28.76
C ALA A 64 -20.54 -12.54 27.68
N LYS A 65 -21.16 -13.58 27.12
CA LYS A 65 -20.56 -14.40 26.06
C LYS A 65 -20.50 -13.64 24.73
N ILE A 66 -21.53 -12.85 24.40
CA ILE A 66 -21.52 -11.94 23.23
C ILE A 66 -20.42 -10.90 23.39
N ALA A 67 -20.29 -10.27 24.57
CA ALA A 67 -19.25 -9.29 24.84
C ALA A 67 -17.84 -9.89 24.74
N GLN A 68 -17.64 -11.12 25.21
CA GLN A 68 -16.37 -11.84 25.05
C GLN A 68 -16.06 -12.17 23.59
N MET A 69 -17.03 -12.65 22.82
CA MET A 69 -16.84 -12.93 21.39
C MET A 69 -16.58 -11.64 20.60
N GLU A 70 -17.25 -10.53 20.87
CA GLU A 70 -16.98 -9.23 20.24
C GLU A 70 -15.56 -8.74 20.54
N ALA A 71 -15.10 -8.89 21.79
CA ALA A 71 -13.74 -8.50 22.17
C ALA A 71 -12.67 -9.35 21.44
N GLN A 72 -12.89 -10.66 21.31
CA GLN A 72 -12.00 -11.55 20.57
C GLN A 72 -11.98 -11.22 19.07
N LEU A 73 -13.14 -10.95 18.48
CA LEU A 73 -13.28 -10.56 17.07
C LEU A 73 -12.56 -9.25 16.76
N LYS A 74 -12.69 -8.27 17.66
CA LYS A 74 -12.03 -6.97 17.54
C LYS A 74 -10.52 -7.11 17.63
N ALA A 75 -10.02 -7.86 18.62
CA ALA A 75 -8.59 -8.14 18.77
C ALA A 75 -7.99 -8.87 17.55
N MET A 76 -8.70 -9.86 16.98
CA MET A 76 -8.24 -10.55 15.77
C MET A 76 -8.25 -9.65 14.53
N LYS A 77 -9.28 -8.80 14.37
CA LYS A 77 -9.36 -7.84 13.25
C LYS A 77 -8.29 -6.75 13.34
N ASP A 78 -8.05 -6.20 14.54
CA ASP A 78 -7.01 -5.20 14.76
C ASP A 78 -5.61 -5.75 14.45
N LYS A 79 -5.33 -7.00 14.85
CA LYS A 79 -4.07 -7.66 14.52
C LYS A 79 -3.89 -7.84 13.01
N GLN A 80 -4.92 -8.28 12.29
CA GLN A 80 -4.88 -8.43 10.83
C GLN A 80 -4.70 -7.10 10.09
N ILE A 81 -5.34 -6.02 10.57
CA ILE A 81 -5.19 -4.68 9.97
C ILE A 81 -3.78 -4.15 10.17
N ASN A 82 -3.17 -4.40 11.33
CA ASN A 82 -1.81 -3.93 11.61
C ASN A 82 -0.76 -4.70 10.79
N GLU A 83 -0.88 -6.03 10.73
CA GLU A 83 -0.02 -6.88 9.88
C GLU A 83 -0.16 -6.54 8.39
N ALA A 84 -1.39 -6.31 7.90
CA ALA A 84 -1.62 -5.90 6.51
C ALA A 84 -1.08 -4.48 6.20
N LYS A 85 -1.01 -3.58 7.20
CA LYS A 85 -0.39 -2.27 7.04
C LYS A 85 1.13 -2.37 7.00
N GLU A 86 1.72 -3.20 7.85
CA GLU A 86 3.17 -3.44 7.87
C GLU A 86 3.64 -4.11 6.58
N ASP A 87 2.92 -5.13 6.09
CA ASP A 87 3.23 -5.78 4.81
C ASP A 87 3.15 -4.80 3.62
N ARG A 88 2.14 -3.91 3.61
CA ARG A 88 2.01 -2.87 2.58
C ARG A 88 3.15 -1.84 2.63
N LEU A 89 3.56 -1.41 3.82
CA LEU A 89 4.67 -0.47 4.00
C LEU A 89 6.00 -1.09 3.57
N GLN A 90 6.24 -2.36 3.90
CA GLN A 90 7.44 -3.08 3.50
C GLN A 90 7.46 -3.37 1.98
N GLY A 91 6.31 -3.67 1.38
CA GLY A 91 6.18 -3.84 -0.07
C GLY A 91 6.49 -2.57 -0.86
N PHE A 92 6.11 -1.40 -0.35
CA PHE A 92 6.47 -0.11 -0.96
C PHE A 92 7.95 0.24 -0.81
N ALA A 93 8.55 -0.04 0.36
CA ALA A 93 9.97 0.22 0.60
C ALA A 93 10.88 -0.64 -0.29
N ASN A 94 10.59 -1.93 -0.44
CA ASN A 94 11.35 -2.82 -1.32
C ASN A 94 11.19 -2.50 -2.81
N LYS A 95 10.04 -1.96 -3.22
CA LYS A 95 9.85 -1.52 -4.62
C LYS A 95 10.65 -0.26 -4.93
N LYS A 96 10.78 0.65 -3.96
CA LYS A 96 11.57 1.88 -4.11
C LYS A 96 13.08 1.59 -4.21
N THR A 97 13.60 0.60 -3.47
CA THR A 97 15.03 0.24 -3.52
C THR A 97 15.41 -0.55 -4.77
N MET A 98 14.49 -1.33 -5.34
CA MET A 98 14.69 -2.02 -6.62
C MET A 98 14.74 -1.03 -7.80
N LEU A 99 13.93 0.04 -7.79
CA LEU A 99 13.96 1.05 -8.86
C LEU A 99 15.27 1.88 -8.85
N ASP A 100 15.84 2.15 -7.67
CA ASP A 100 17.02 3.01 -7.54
C ASP A 100 18.31 2.35 -8.08
N SER A 101 18.42 1.02 -8.01
CA SER A 101 19.65 0.30 -8.38
C SER A 101 19.77 -0.01 -9.88
N THR A 102 18.68 0.05 -10.65
CA THR A 102 18.68 -0.18 -12.11
C THR A 102 18.57 1.08 -12.96
N LEU A 103 18.39 2.26 -12.34
CA LEU A 103 18.10 3.52 -13.02
C LEU A 103 19.17 4.58 -12.78
N LYS A 104 20.45 4.25 -12.99
CA LYS A 104 21.43 5.31 -13.26
C LYS A 104 21.29 5.67 -14.73
N PRO A 105 20.57 6.74 -15.10
CA PRO A 105 20.38 7.05 -16.51
C PRO A 105 21.71 7.42 -17.15
N LYS A 106 21.89 6.92 -18.35
CA LYS A 106 23.01 7.31 -19.19
C LYS A 106 22.71 8.70 -19.75
N ILE A 107 23.56 9.68 -19.51
CA ILE A 107 23.38 11.03 -20.06
C ILE A 107 23.52 10.93 -21.59
N ILE A 108 22.46 11.29 -22.33
CA ILE A 108 22.44 11.20 -23.80
C ILE A 108 23.18 12.40 -24.38
N THR A 109 22.89 13.60 -23.88
CA THR A 109 23.40 14.84 -24.46
C THR A 109 23.23 16.01 -23.48
N VAL A 110 23.92 17.12 -23.77
CA VAL A 110 23.78 18.38 -23.03
C VAL A 110 23.10 19.38 -23.97
N HIS A 111 21.89 19.80 -23.64
CA HIS A 111 21.17 20.82 -24.39
C HIS A 111 21.48 22.19 -23.82
N THR A 112 21.89 23.11 -24.68
CA THR A 112 22.01 24.51 -24.32
C THR A 112 20.69 25.20 -24.63
N VAL A 113 20.10 25.87 -23.64
CA VAL A 113 18.84 26.59 -23.81
C VAL A 113 19.07 27.78 -24.74
N GLU A 114 18.49 27.71 -25.94
CA GLU A 114 18.72 28.72 -26.99
C GLU A 114 17.77 29.91 -26.87
N SER A 115 16.63 29.74 -26.21
CA SER A 115 15.57 30.75 -26.12
C SER A 115 15.07 30.95 -24.70
N ASN A 116 14.86 32.21 -24.30
CA ASN A 116 14.34 32.56 -22.97
C ASN A 116 12.87 32.12 -22.74
N ASN A 117 12.18 31.72 -23.80
CA ASN A 117 10.81 31.17 -23.75
C ASN A 117 10.80 29.63 -23.79
N GLU A 118 11.97 28.98 -23.89
CA GLU A 118 12.07 27.53 -23.89
C GLU A 118 11.85 27.02 -22.46
N THR A 119 10.78 26.26 -22.26
CA THR A 119 10.48 25.62 -20.97
C THR A 119 11.01 24.19 -20.94
N LEU A 120 11.11 23.59 -19.75
CA LEU A 120 11.51 22.18 -19.61
C LEU A 120 10.59 21.24 -20.41
N SER A 121 9.31 21.59 -20.54
CA SER A 121 8.37 20.85 -21.39
C SER A 121 8.74 20.91 -22.87
N HIS A 122 9.32 22.01 -23.36
CA HIS A 122 9.83 22.11 -24.73
C HIS A 122 11.10 21.29 -24.93
N VAL A 123 12.01 21.29 -23.95
CA VAL A 123 13.22 20.44 -23.98
C VAL A 123 12.82 18.97 -23.95
N ALA A 124 11.91 18.57 -23.05
CA ALA A 124 11.35 17.22 -23.00
C ALA A 124 10.68 16.85 -24.33
N LEU A 125 9.91 17.75 -24.95
CA LEU A 125 9.32 17.50 -26.26
C LEU A 125 10.38 17.29 -27.35
N LYS A 126 11.48 18.04 -27.34
CA LYS A 126 12.56 17.94 -28.34
C LYS A 126 13.31 16.62 -28.27
N TYR A 127 13.65 16.16 -27.06
CA TYR A 127 14.48 14.96 -26.86
C TYR A 127 13.68 13.69 -26.65
N TYR A 128 12.52 13.81 -26.02
CA TYR A 128 11.69 12.68 -25.62
C TYR A 128 10.37 12.59 -26.37
N LYS A 129 10.03 13.56 -27.23
CA LYS A 129 8.74 13.64 -27.95
C LYS A 129 7.50 13.71 -27.04
N HIS A 130 7.68 13.87 -25.73
CA HIS A 130 6.62 14.00 -24.75
C HIS A 130 6.84 15.24 -23.88
N ALA A 131 5.82 16.09 -23.80
CA ALA A 131 5.80 17.29 -22.95
C ALA A 131 5.05 17.06 -21.63
N THR A 132 4.78 15.81 -21.26
CA THR A 132 3.95 15.48 -20.09
C THR A 132 4.74 15.61 -18.77
N PRO A 133 4.04 15.81 -17.63
CA PRO A 133 4.63 15.98 -16.30
C PRO A 133 5.80 15.06 -15.96
N PRO A 134 5.71 13.72 -16.12
CA PRO A 134 6.78 12.85 -15.67
C PRO A 134 8.11 13.08 -16.41
N TYR A 135 8.07 13.55 -17.66
CA TYR A 135 9.26 13.69 -18.50
C TYR A 135 10.06 14.96 -18.20
N TRP A 136 9.36 16.09 -18.07
CA TRP A 136 10.03 17.34 -17.72
C TRP A 136 10.37 17.42 -16.23
N GLN A 137 9.63 16.72 -15.35
CA GLN A 137 10.02 16.53 -13.96
C GLN A 137 11.33 15.76 -13.85
N TYR A 138 11.49 14.70 -14.64
CA TYR A 138 12.75 13.94 -14.67
C TYR A 138 13.96 14.80 -15.05
N LEU A 139 13.81 15.64 -16.06
CA LEU A 139 14.83 16.64 -16.42
C LEU A 139 15.08 17.63 -15.28
N GLU A 140 14.03 18.12 -14.61
CA GLU A 140 14.18 18.99 -13.45
C GLU A 140 14.96 18.29 -12.34
N GLU A 141 14.65 17.03 -12.00
CA GLU A 141 15.35 16.30 -10.95
C GLU A 141 16.84 16.13 -11.20
N HIS A 142 17.22 15.83 -12.43
CA HIS A 142 18.62 15.71 -12.83
C HIS A 142 19.34 17.05 -12.92
N ASN A 143 18.61 18.12 -13.25
CA ASN A 143 19.17 19.46 -13.40
C ASN A 143 18.80 20.40 -12.25
N LYS A 144 18.37 19.87 -11.09
CA LYS A 144 17.92 20.65 -9.92
C LYS A 144 19.01 21.63 -9.45
N GLU A 145 20.27 21.22 -9.58
CA GLU A 145 21.45 22.03 -9.25
C GLU A 145 21.61 23.23 -10.20
N VAL A 146 21.33 23.03 -11.49
CA VAL A 146 21.39 24.10 -12.51
C VAL A 146 20.16 25.01 -12.46
N LEU A 147 19.00 24.46 -12.10
CA LEU A 147 17.70 25.14 -12.11
C LEU A 147 17.34 25.77 -10.76
N GLU A 148 18.20 25.65 -9.74
CA GLU A 148 17.94 26.10 -8.37
C GLU A 148 16.59 25.57 -7.82
N GLY A 149 16.24 24.33 -8.19
CA GLY A 149 15.02 23.67 -7.74
C GLY A 149 13.70 24.29 -8.25
N SER A 150 13.73 25.06 -9.34
CA SER A 150 12.51 25.59 -9.96
C SER A 150 12.53 25.44 -11.47
N HIS A 151 11.57 24.67 -11.99
CA HIS A 151 11.24 24.53 -13.41
C HIS A 151 11.00 25.84 -14.18
N LYS A 152 10.82 26.97 -13.47
CA LYS A 152 10.66 28.32 -14.05
C LYS A 152 11.97 29.11 -14.17
N ASN A 153 13.07 28.65 -13.56
CA ASN A 153 14.33 29.40 -13.52
C ASN A 153 15.26 29.08 -14.71
N ILE A 154 14.69 28.51 -15.78
CA ILE A 154 15.42 28.24 -17.02
C ILE A 154 15.77 29.57 -17.68
N ARG A 155 17.06 29.79 -17.95
CA ARG A 155 17.56 30.98 -18.65
C ARG A 155 18.30 30.58 -19.91
N MET A 156 18.23 31.44 -20.92
CA MET A 156 19.04 31.33 -22.13
C MET A 156 20.52 31.15 -21.78
N GLY A 157 21.18 30.20 -22.45
CA GLY A 157 22.59 29.87 -22.26
C GLY A 157 22.86 28.84 -21.15
N MET A 158 21.84 28.39 -20.41
CA MET A 158 22.00 27.28 -19.46
C MET A 158 22.22 25.96 -20.20
N LYS A 159 23.14 25.16 -19.68
CA LYS A 159 23.40 23.79 -20.15
C LYS A 159 22.62 22.83 -19.27
N LEU A 160 21.63 22.16 -19.85
CA LEU A 160 20.83 21.12 -19.20
C LEU A 160 21.32 19.77 -19.68
N GLU A 161 21.69 18.91 -18.74
CA GLU A 161 22.02 17.51 -18.99
C GLU A 161 20.74 16.73 -19.22
N ILE A 162 20.65 16.04 -20.36
CA ILE A 162 19.47 15.26 -20.73
C ILE A 162 19.79 13.79 -20.48
N PRO A 163 19.30 13.23 -19.37
CA PRO A 163 19.42 11.81 -19.09
C PRO A 163 18.63 10.97 -20.09
N GLU A 164 19.05 9.72 -20.33
CA GLU A 164 18.22 8.78 -21.07
C GLU A 164 17.00 8.42 -20.25
N LEU A 165 15.81 8.57 -20.85
CA LEU A 165 14.59 8.06 -20.23
C LEU A 165 14.68 6.54 -20.11
N PRO A 166 14.30 5.99 -18.95
CA PRO A 166 14.09 4.56 -18.86
C PRO A 166 13.01 4.12 -19.85
N ASP A 167 13.18 2.91 -20.39
CA ASP A 167 12.25 2.31 -21.36
C ASP A 167 10.81 2.22 -20.82
N ASP A 168 10.66 2.20 -19.49
CA ASP A 168 9.37 2.26 -18.78
C ASP A 168 8.58 3.57 -19.03
N LEU A 169 9.29 4.63 -19.45
CA LEU A 169 8.75 5.94 -19.82
C LEU A 169 8.84 6.20 -21.34
N LYS A 170 9.26 5.24 -22.17
CA LYS A 170 9.15 5.35 -23.63
C LYS A 170 7.90 4.56 -24.05
N ASP A 171 6.77 5.25 -24.17
CA ASP A 171 5.51 4.64 -24.65
C ASP A 171 5.65 4.11 -26.09
#